data_AF-A0A2N1V4K7-F1
#
_entry.id   AF-A0A2N1V4K7-F1
#
_cell.length_a   1.000
_cell.length_b   1.000
_cell.length_c   1.000
_cell.angle_alpha   90.00
_cell.angle_beta   90.00
_cell.angle_gamma   90.00
#
_symmetry.space_group_name_H-M   'P 1'
#
loop_
_entity.id
_entity.type
_entity.pdbx_description
1 polymer ?
#
loop_
_entity_poly.entity_id
_entity_poly.type
_entity_poly.pdbx_seq_one_letter_code
_entity_poly.pdbx_strand_id
1 'polypeptide(L)'
;MYGTNLTDLEGESGELRISVSDTDIVLYFPFLEAANQCIKGIEGAEFSSSDKSWSLPITDDNWRQVRDAVEAVREAFASEQRKAEHRAQVRLEIADMVLARLQRDFSHPKLNLDVVEGDISLSFPYSPKAVQIMRKVEGRRWDGEEKVWLLPADEEKKIRSALKALRKVIA
;
A
#
# COMPACT_ATOMS: atom_id res chain seq x y z
N MET A 1 -24.11 34.79 -0.95
CA MET A 1 -24.10 33.85 0.20
C MET A 1 -23.86 32.47 -0.36
N TYR A 2 -22.60 32.02 -0.39
CA TYR A 2 -22.23 30.73 -0.98
C TYR A 2 -22.74 29.59 -0.09
N GLY A 3 -23.64 28.79 -0.64
CA GLY A 3 -24.48 27.82 0.07
C GLY A 3 -23.83 26.47 0.36
N THR A 4 -22.53 26.40 0.63
CA THR A 4 -21.92 25.22 1.26
C THR A 4 -20.66 25.67 1.98
N ASN A 5 -20.60 25.46 3.29
CA ASN A 5 -19.47 25.89 4.09
C ASN A 5 -18.32 24.88 3.92
N LEU A 6 -17.16 25.31 3.40
CA LEU A 6 -16.00 24.43 3.24
C LEU A 6 -15.48 23.89 4.59
N THR A 7 -15.87 24.51 5.71
CA THR A 7 -15.60 23.98 7.05
C THR A 7 -16.18 22.58 7.27
N ASP A 8 -17.23 22.19 6.52
CA ASP A 8 -17.78 20.83 6.58
C ASP A 8 -16.80 19.76 6.06
N LEU A 9 -15.74 20.18 5.36
CA LEU A 9 -14.67 19.30 4.90
C LEU A 9 -13.57 19.12 5.96
N GLU A 10 -13.51 19.98 6.97
CA GLU A 10 -12.50 19.92 8.03
C GLU A 10 -12.61 18.62 8.84
N GLY A 11 -11.46 18.08 9.23
CA GLY A 11 -11.39 16.90 10.09
C GLY A 11 -10.47 15.82 9.56
N GLU A 12 -10.62 14.63 10.13
CA GLU A 12 -9.80 13.46 9.86
C GLU A 12 -10.67 12.31 9.33
N SER A 13 -10.22 11.69 8.24
CA SER A 13 -10.88 10.52 7.65
C SER A 13 -9.82 9.54 7.18
N GLY A 14 -9.61 8.48 7.97
CA GLY A 14 -8.54 7.51 7.72
C GLY A 14 -7.16 8.17 7.75
N GLU A 15 -6.45 8.12 6.63
CA GLU A 15 -5.10 8.72 6.49
C GLU A 15 -5.12 10.17 5.98
N LEU A 16 -6.30 10.72 5.67
CA LEU A 16 -6.46 12.10 5.22
C LEU A 16 -6.86 13.00 6.39
N ARG A 17 -6.05 14.03 6.65
CA ARG A 17 -6.38 15.15 7.52
C ARG A 17 -6.56 16.41 6.71
N ILE A 18 -7.61 17.17 7.01
CA ILE A 18 -7.99 18.39 6.32
C ILE A 18 -8.05 19.51 7.35
N SER A 19 -7.36 20.60 7.09
CA SER A 19 -7.46 21.86 7.84
C SER A 19 -7.97 22.93 6.91
N VAL A 20 -8.99 23.67 7.35
CA VAL A 20 -9.63 24.71 6.54
C VAL A 20 -9.37 26.06 7.17
N SER A 21 -9.01 27.03 6.36
CA SER A 21 -8.87 28.44 6.73
C SER A 21 -9.70 29.31 5.78
N ASP A 22 -9.72 30.63 6.02
CA ASP A 22 -10.46 31.56 5.16
C ASP A 22 -9.89 31.63 3.74
N THR A 23 -8.60 31.38 3.57
CA THR A 23 -7.90 31.54 2.28
C THR A 23 -7.49 30.22 1.65
N ASP A 24 -7.34 29.16 2.43
CA ASP A 24 -6.74 27.90 1.97
C ASP A 24 -7.34 26.68 2.66
N ILE A 25 -7.35 25.55 1.94
CA ILE A 25 -7.47 24.20 2.50
C ILE A 25 -6.10 23.53 2.48
N VAL A 26 -5.69 22.99 3.63
CA VAL A 26 -4.46 22.21 3.75
C VAL A 26 -4.79 20.73 3.95
N LEU A 27 -4.25 19.89 3.06
CA LEU A 27 -4.44 18.45 3.05
C LEU A 27 -3.15 17.74 3.48
N TYR A 28 -3.27 16.83 4.44
CA TYR A 28 -2.20 15.96 4.89
C TYR A 28 -2.59 14.52 4.63
N PHE A 29 -1.80 13.81 3.85
CA PHE A 29 -2.02 12.39 3.57
C PHE A 29 -0.71 11.75 3.06
N PRO A 30 -0.51 10.44 3.26
CA PRO A 30 0.68 9.76 2.74
C PRO A 30 0.66 9.72 1.21
N PHE A 31 1.83 9.48 0.61
CA PHE A 31 1.92 9.49 -0.85
C PHE A 31 0.98 8.44 -1.48
N LEU A 32 -0.04 8.95 -2.19
CA LEU A 32 -0.92 8.16 -3.04
C LEU A 32 -1.00 8.85 -4.40
N GLU A 33 -0.58 8.17 -5.46
CA GLU A 33 -0.48 8.77 -6.79
C GLU A 33 -1.83 9.30 -7.29
N ALA A 34 -2.90 8.51 -7.15
CA ALA A 34 -4.25 8.92 -7.54
C ALA A 34 -4.70 10.19 -6.82
N ALA A 35 -4.53 10.27 -5.49
CA ALA A 35 -4.85 11.46 -4.71
C ALA A 35 -4.04 12.70 -5.14
N ASN A 36 -2.74 12.52 -5.38
CA ASN A 36 -1.88 13.61 -5.87
C ASN A 36 -2.34 14.14 -7.25
N GLN A 37 -2.81 13.28 -8.15
CA GLN A 37 -3.33 13.71 -9.45
C GLN A 37 -4.62 14.53 -9.33
N CYS A 38 -5.48 14.24 -8.35
CA CYS A 38 -6.69 15.02 -8.09
C CYS A 38 -6.38 16.47 -7.71
N ILE A 39 -5.29 16.69 -6.98
CA ILE A 39 -4.94 18.01 -6.41
C ILE A 39 -4.09 18.83 -7.38
N LYS A 40 -3.16 18.19 -8.11
CA LYS A 40 -2.23 18.86 -9.04
C LYS A 40 -2.90 19.66 -10.16
N GLY A 41 -4.15 19.34 -10.48
CA GLY A 41 -4.93 20.06 -11.49
C GLY A 41 -5.56 21.36 -11.00
N ILE A 42 -5.56 21.62 -9.68
CA ILE A 42 -6.15 22.83 -9.10
C ILE A 42 -5.17 24.00 -9.27
N GLU A 43 -5.67 25.10 -9.82
CA GLU A 43 -4.92 26.33 -9.96
C GLU A 43 -4.47 26.84 -8.58
N GLY A 44 -3.16 27.09 -8.44
CA GLY A 44 -2.54 27.55 -7.19
C GLY A 44 -2.28 26.45 -6.16
N ALA A 45 -2.51 25.17 -6.49
CA ALA A 45 -2.14 24.06 -5.61
C ALA A 45 -0.63 24.00 -5.38
N GLU A 46 -0.21 24.03 -4.12
CA GLU A 46 1.20 23.98 -3.73
C GLU A 46 1.51 22.79 -2.83
N PHE A 47 2.60 22.09 -3.11
CA PHE A 47 3.09 21.01 -2.25
C PHE A 47 4.20 21.53 -1.34
N SER A 48 4.02 21.35 -0.03
CA SER A 48 5.02 21.64 0.98
C SER A 48 5.81 20.39 1.34
N SER A 49 7.11 20.42 1.05
CA SER A 49 7.99 19.28 1.29
C SER A 49 8.43 19.13 2.75
N SER A 50 8.28 20.17 3.59
CA SER A 50 8.70 20.19 5.00
C SER A 50 7.76 19.38 5.89
N ASP A 51 6.45 19.51 5.67
CA ASP A 51 5.38 18.88 6.43
C ASP A 51 4.57 17.86 5.59
N LYS A 52 4.93 17.69 4.30
CA LYS A 52 4.29 16.73 3.37
C LYS A 52 2.80 17.01 3.19
N SER A 53 2.45 18.29 3.06
CA SER A 53 1.07 18.74 2.86
C SER A 53 0.85 19.37 1.48
N TRP A 54 -0.41 19.44 1.08
CA TRP A 54 -0.86 20.23 -0.07
C TRP A 54 -1.68 21.41 0.42
N SER A 55 -1.37 22.61 -0.05
CA SER A 55 -2.19 23.82 0.14
C SER A 55 -2.99 24.10 -1.11
N LEU A 56 -4.28 24.37 -0.94
CA LEU A 56 -5.23 24.66 -1.99
C LEU A 56 -5.88 26.02 -1.73
N PRO A 57 -5.61 27.07 -2.53
CA PRO A 57 -6.24 28.36 -2.33
C PRO A 57 -7.73 28.28 -2.59
N ILE A 58 -8.52 28.90 -1.72
CA ILE A 58 -9.96 29.05 -1.86
C ILE A 58 -10.25 30.42 -2.47
N THR A 59 -10.94 30.41 -3.59
CA THR A 59 -11.47 31.60 -4.26
C THR A 59 -12.93 31.37 -4.63
N ASP A 60 -13.66 32.45 -4.92
CA ASP A 60 -15.02 32.38 -5.42
C ASP A 60 -15.15 31.56 -6.72
N ASP A 61 -14.07 31.49 -7.50
CA ASP A 61 -14.05 30.83 -8.81
C ASP A 61 -13.64 29.34 -8.75
N ASN A 62 -12.92 28.91 -7.70
CA ASN A 62 -12.39 27.55 -7.61
C ASN A 62 -12.93 26.70 -6.44
N TRP A 63 -13.75 27.26 -5.52
CA TRP A 63 -14.20 26.52 -4.32
C TRP A 63 -14.88 25.18 -4.63
N ARG A 64 -15.60 25.07 -5.76
CA ARG A 64 -16.17 23.79 -6.22
C ARG A 64 -15.09 22.79 -6.61
N GLN A 65 -14.07 23.24 -7.35
CA GLN A 65 -12.95 22.39 -7.76
C GLN A 65 -12.18 21.89 -6.54
N VAL A 66 -11.95 22.76 -5.55
CA VAL A 66 -11.31 22.40 -4.28
C VAL A 66 -12.14 21.34 -3.54
N ARG A 67 -13.45 21.55 -3.40
CA ARG A 67 -14.35 20.56 -2.79
C ARG A 67 -14.33 19.22 -3.53
N ASP A 68 -14.47 19.25 -4.84
CA ASP A 68 -14.50 18.04 -5.68
C ASP A 68 -13.17 17.28 -5.57
N ALA A 69 -12.04 17.98 -5.50
CA ALA A 69 -10.74 17.34 -5.31
C ALA A 69 -10.61 16.70 -3.92
N VAL A 70 -11.11 17.35 -2.86
CA VAL A 70 -11.13 16.77 -1.50
C VAL A 70 -11.96 15.48 -1.48
N GLU A 71 -13.14 15.50 -2.09
CA GLU A 71 -14.00 14.31 -2.22
C GLU A 71 -13.31 13.21 -3.06
N ALA A 72 -12.63 13.57 -4.16
CA ALA A 72 -11.89 12.63 -4.99
C ALA A 72 -10.68 12.00 -4.26
N VAL A 73 -9.98 12.77 -3.43
CA VAL A 73 -8.89 12.27 -2.58
C VAL A 73 -9.43 11.26 -1.57
N ARG A 74 -10.55 11.56 -0.88
CA ARG A 74 -11.21 10.62 0.03
C ARG A 74 -11.56 9.31 -0.68
N GLU A 75 -12.17 9.40 -1.87
CA GLU A 75 -12.53 8.22 -2.66
C GLU A 75 -11.32 7.42 -3.14
N ALA A 76 -10.21 8.09 -3.49
CA ALA A 76 -8.97 7.41 -3.87
C ALA A 76 -8.43 6.53 -2.73
N PHE A 77 -8.41 7.05 -1.49
CA PHE A 77 -8.01 6.28 -0.31
C PHE A 77 -8.99 5.14 -0.01
N ALA A 78 -10.29 5.40 -0.04
CA ALA A 78 -11.31 4.36 0.17
C ALA A 78 -11.22 3.24 -0.88
N SER A 79 -10.94 3.59 -2.14
CA SER A 79 -10.73 2.65 -3.23
C SER A 79 -9.50 1.77 -3.01
N GLU A 80 -8.37 2.35 -2.62
CA GLU A 80 -7.16 1.59 -2.31
C GLU A 80 -7.34 0.67 -1.09
N GLN A 81 -8.04 1.14 -0.05
CA GLN A 81 -8.39 0.31 1.10
C GLN A 81 -9.23 -0.91 0.69
N ARG A 82 -10.31 -0.70 -0.07
CA ARG A 82 -11.16 -1.80 -0.57
C ARG A 82 -10.36 -2.79 -1.43
N LYS A 83 -9.44 -2.31 -2.28
CA LYS A 83 -8.54 -3.18 -3.05
C LYS A 83 -7.58 -3.96 -2.13
N ALA A 84 -7.04 -3.33 -1.08
CA ALA A 84 -6.17 -3.99 -0.12
C ALA A 84 -6.91 -5.09 0.65
N GLU A 85 -8.11 -4.80 1.14
CA GLU A 85 -8.99 -5.76 1.81
C GLU A 85 -9.38 -6.92 0.89
N HIS A 86 -9.78 -6.63 -0.35
CA HIS A 86 -10.10 -7.67 -1.31
C HIS A 86 -8.89 -8.58 -1.60
N ARG A 87 -7.69 -8.01 -1.77
CA ARG A 87 -6.45 -8.80 -1.94
C ARG A 87 -6.16 -9.65 -0.71
N ALA A 88 -6.32 -9.12 0.50
CA ALA A 88 -6.14 -9.88 1.73
C ALA A 88 -7.13 -11.06 1.83
N GLN A 89 -8.39 -10.84 1.45
CA GLN A 89 -9.39 -11.90 1.41
C GLN A 89 -9.02 -12.99 0.38
N VAL A 90 -8.64 -12.60 -0.84
CA VAL A 90 -8.19 -13.55 -1.87
C VAL A 90 -6.99 -14.37 -1.37
N ARG A 91 -6.05 -13.75 -0.67
CA ARG A 91 -4.89 -14.45 -0.09
C ARG A 91 -5.30 -15.55 0.88
N LEU A 92 -6.21 -15.24 1.81
CA LEU A 92 -6.75 -16.23 2.76
C LEU A 92 -7.37 -17.43 2.03
N GLU A 93 -8.08 -17.18 0.93
CA GLU A 93 -8.75 -18.24 0.15
C GLU A 93 -7.79 -19.13 -0.63
N ILE A 94 -6.66 -18.59 -1.12
CA ILE A 94 -5.74 -19.32 -2.00
C ILE A 94 -4.49 -19.85 -1.30
N ALA A 95 -4.16 -19.39 -0.09
CA ALA A 95 -2.87 -19.64 0.54
C ALA A 95 -2.53 -21.14 0.68
N ASP A 96 -3.44 -21.97 1.18
CA ASP A 96 -3.21 -23.41 1.34
C ASP A 96 -2.97 -24.12 -0.01
N MET A 97 -3.74 -23.74 -1.03
CA MET A 97 -3.58 -24.26 -2.38
C MET A 97 -2.21 -23.87 -2.95
N VAL A 98 -1.79 -22.63 -2.75
CA VAL A 98 -0.48 -22.12 -3.18
C VAL A 98 0.62 -22.87 -2.43
N LEU A 99 0.53 -22.98 -1.10
CA LEU A 99 1.48 -23.72 -0.26
C LEU A 99 1.68 -25.15 -0.76
N ALA A 100 0.60 -25.90 -0.95
CA ALA A 100 0.67 -27.29 -1.41
C ALA A 100 1.41 -27.44 -2.75
N ARG A 101 1.17 -26.51 -3.69
CA ARG A 101 1.88 -26.49 -4.97
C ARG A 101 3.35 -26.13 -4.83
N LEU A 102 3.67 -25.17 -3.94
CA LEU A 102 5.05 -24.77 -3.68
C LEU A 102 5.84 -25.90 -3.00
N GLN A 103 5.28 -26.54 -1.97
CA GLN A 103 5.93 -27.66 -1.27
C GLN A 103 6.21 -28.84 -2.21
N ARG A 104 5.25 -29.17 -3.10
CA ARG A 104 5.45 -30.21 -4.12
C ARG A 104 6.63 -29.92 -5.05
N ASP A 105 6.77 -28.67 -5.50
CA ASP A 105 7.74 -28.31 -6.53
C ASP A 105 9.12 -27.91 -5.92
N PHE A 106 9.14 -27.46 -4.66
CA PHE A 106 10.28 -26.81 -4.00
C PHE A 106 10.76 -27.43 -2.69
N SER A 107 10.36 -28.67 -2.36
CA SER A 107 10.85 -29.36 -1.16
C SER A 107 12.39 -29.37 -1.05
N HIS A 108 12.91 -28.95 0.10
CA HIS A 108 14.34 -28.94 0.39
C HIS A 108 14.58 -28.94 1.92
N PRO A 109 15.57 -29.71 2.46
CA PRO A 109 15.76 -29.85 3.92
C PRO A 109 16.05 -28.54 4.68
N LYS A 110 16.64 -27.56 4.00
CA LYS A 110 16.98 -26.24 4.57
C LYS A 110 15.91 -25.18 4.29
N LEU A 111 14.73 -25.57 3.83
CA LEU A 111 13.67 -24.65 3.43
C LEU A 111 12.37 -25.07 4.11
N ASN A 112 11.80 -24.17 4.91
CA ASN A 112 10.49 -24.39 5.50
C ASN A 112 9.46 -23.46 4.84
N LEU A 113 8.28 -24.00 4.55
CA LEU A 113 7.15 -23.27 3.99
C LEU A 113 5.90 -23.58 4.80
N ASP A 114 5.20 -22.53 5.20
CA ASP A 114 3.91 -22.62 5.90
C ASP A 114 2.96 -21.50 5.44
N VAL A 115 1.74 -21.47 5.96
CA VAL A 115 0.77 -20.39 5.77
C VAL A 115 0.59 -19.61 7.07
N VAL A 116 0.63 -18.29 6.99
CA VAL A 116 0.34 -17.37 8.11
C VAL A 116 -0.54 -16.25 7.56
N GLU A 117 -1.80 -16.20 8.00
CA GLU A 117 -2.76 -15.12 7.68
C GLU A 117 -2.87 -14.79 6.17
N GLY A 118 -2.86 -15.83 5.32
CA GLY A 118 -2.96 -15.67 3.86
C GLY A 118 -1.61 -15.37 3.17
N ASP A 119 -0.54 -15.15 3.94
CA ASP A 119 0.83 -15.09 3.43
C ASP A 119 1.50 -16.47 3.50
N ILE A 120 2.41 -16.75 2.57
CA ILE A 120 3.31 -17.90 2.62
C ILE A 120 4.50 -17.50 3.50
N SER A 121 4.65 -18.17 4.64
CA SER A 121 5.84 -18.02 5.47
C SER A 121 6.98 -18.86 4.90
N LEU A 122 8.18 -18.29 4.88
CA LEU A 122 9.38 -18.92 4.32
C LEU A 122 10.57 -18.71 5.26
N SER A 123 11.19 -19.81 5.67
CA SER A 123 12.44 -19.79 6.43
C SER A 123 13.54 -20.57 5.73
N PHE A 124 14.78 -20.06 5.83
CA PHE A 124 15.98 -20.66 5.26
C PHE A 124 17.22 -20.11 5.98
N PRO A 125 18.38 -20.79 5.91
CA PRO A 125 19.64 -20.32 6.48
C PRO A 125 20.04 -18.95 5.94
N TYR A 126 20.42 -18.05 6.85
CA TYR A 126 20.79 -16.69 6.47
C TYR A 126 21.93 -16.66 5.44
N SER A 127 21.71 -15.92 4.36
CA SER A 127 22.73 -15.57 3.37
C SER A 127 22.39 -14.21 2.78
N PRO A 128 23.35 -13.28 2.65
CA PRO A 128 23.10 -11.98 2.02
C PRO A 128 22.50 -12.11 0.61
N LYS A 129 22.92 -13.12 -0.16
CA LYS A 129 22.37 -13.41 -1.49
C LYS A 129 20.91 -13.88 -1.41
N ALA A 130 20.58 -14.74 -0.45
CA ALA A 130 19.22 -15.22 -0.24
C ALA A 130 18.26 -14.08 0.16
N VAL A 131 18.70 -13.20 1.06
CA VAL A 131 17.95 -11.98 1.44
C VAL A 131 17.70 -11.08 0.23
N GLN A 132 18.71 -10.86 -0.61
CA GLN A 132 18.55 -10.07 -1.84
C GLN A 132 17.54 -10.67 -2.81
N ILE A 133 17.40 -12.00 -2.87
CA ILE A 133 16.38 -12.66 -3.69
C ILE A 133 14.99 -12.38 -3.11
N MET A 134 14.79 -12.55 -1.80
CA MET A 134 13.49 -12.32 -1.16
C MET A 134 13.01 -10.88 -1.28
N ARG A 135 13.94 -9.90 -1.20
CA ARG A 135 13.62 -8.48 -1.35
C ARG A 135 12.99 -8.11 -2.70
N LYS A 136 13.06 -8.98 -3.72
CA LYS A 136 12.46 -8.77 -5.04
C LYS A 136 11.00 -9.23 -5.16
N VAL A 137 10.48 -9.98 -4.20
CA VAL A 137 9.06 -10.41 -4.20
C VAL A 137 8.20 -9.21 -3.80
N GLU A 138 7.21 -8.83 -4.58
CA GLU A 138 6.39 -7.67 -4.21
C GLU A 138 5.57 -7.96 -2.94
N GLY A 139 5.35 -6.94 -2.10
CA GLY A 139 4.59 -7.09 -0.85
C GLY A 139 5.25 -7.94 0.25
N ARG A 140 6.50 -8.44 0.05
CA ARG A 140 7.21 -9.19 1.11
C ARG A 140 7.33 -8.39 2.40
N ARG A 141 7.22 -9.09 3.52
CA ARG A 141 7.48 -8.59 4.88
C ARG A 141 8.44 -9.53 5.61
N TRP A 142 9.25 -8.99 6.50
CA TRP A 142 10.10 -9.77 7.40
C TRP A 142 9.46 -9.78 8.78
N ASP A 143 9.19 -10.97 9.29
CA ASP A 143 8.80 -11.19 10.67
C ASP A 143 10.07 -11.36 11.52
N GLY A 144 10.34 -10.38 12.39
CA GLY A 144 11.53 -10.38 13.24
C GLY A 144 11.44 -11.32 14.43
N GLU A 145 10.23 -11.66 14.86
CA GLU A 145 9.96 -12.55 16.00
C GLU A 145 10.14 -14.00 15.57
N GLU A 146 9.41 -14.41 14.53
CA GLU A 146 9.46 -15.76 13.98
C GLU A 146 10.67 -15.99 13.06
N LYS A 147 11.36 -14.90 12.67
CA LYS A 147 12.51 -14.91 11.74
C LYS A 147 12.17 -15.56 10.40
N VAL A 148 11.00 -15.22 9.85
CA VAL A 148 10.50 -15.71 8.57
C VAL A 148 10.20 -14.57 7.61
N TRP A 149 10.26 -14.88 6.32
CA TRP A 149 9.70 -14.00 5.29
C TRP A 149 8.23 -14.33 5.10
N LEU A 150 7.38 -13.32 5.18
CA LEU A 150 5.97 -13.40 4.81
C LEU A 150 5.81 -12.92 3.37
N LEU A 151 5.32 -13.81 2.51
CA LEU A 151 5.19 -13.58 1.08
C LEU A 151 3.71 -13.64 0.68
N PRO A 152 3.15 -12.61 0.03
CA PRO A 152 1.74 -12.61 -0.37
C PRO A 152 1.37 -13.82 -1.25
N ALA A 153 0.37 -14.61 -0.87
CA ALA A 153 0.01 -15.82 -1.64
C ALA A 153 -0.49 -15.52 -3.07
N ASP A 154 -1.05 -14.32 -3.29
CA ASP A 154 -1.43 -13.79 -4.61
C ASP A 154 -0.22 -13.49 -5.51
N GLU A 155 1.00 -13.62 -5.01
CA GLU A 155 2.26 -13.45 -5.74
C GLU A 155 2.96 -14.80 -6.07
N GLU A 156 2.21 -15.91 -6.18
CA GLU A 156 2.74 -17.27 -6.42
C GLU A 156 3.83 -17.31 -7.52
N LYS A 157 3.62 -16.62 -8.64
CA LYS A 157 4.59 -16.58 -9.76
C LYS A 157 5.94 -15.98 -9.33
N LYS A 158 5.93 -14.88 -8.56
CA LYS A 158 7.14 -14.22 -8.05
C LYS A 158 7.80 -15.09 -6.99
N ILE A 159 7.01 -15.70 -6.09
CA ILE A 159 7.50 -16.64 -5.07
C ILE A 159 8.22 -17.82 -5.72
N ARG A 160 7.63 -18.47 -6.73
CA ARG A 160 8.26 -19.55 -7.49
C ARG A 160 9.59 -19.15 -8.11
N SER A 161 9.66 -17.95 -8.70
CA SER A 161 10.90 -17.41 -9.27
C SER A 161 11.98 -17.24 -8.18
N ALA A 162 11.59 -16.69 -7.03
CA ALA A 162 12.47 -16.51 -5.89
C ALA A 162 12.98 -17.86 -5.35
N LEU A 163 12.11 -18.87 -5.19
CA LEU A 163 12.48 -20.21 -4.73
C LEU A 163 13.44 -20.93 -5.71
N LYS A 164 13.23 -20.78 -7.03
CA LYS A 164 14.17 -21.29 -8.04
C LYS A 164 15.56 -20.67 -7.90
N ALA A 165 15.64 -19.37 -7.66
CA ALA A 165 16.91 -18.68 -7.43
C ALA A 165 17.54 -19.07 -6.08
N LEU A 166 16.73 -19.17 -5.03
CA LEU A 166 17.15 -19.52 -3.68
C LEU A 166 17.78 -20.91 -3.63
N ARG A 167 17.18 -21.90 -4.31
CA ARG A 167 17.75 -23.25 -4.43
C ARG A 167 19.20 -23.26 -4.93
N LYS A 168 19.57 -22.36 -5.85
CA LYS A 168 20.95 -22.25 -6.35
C LYS A 168 21.93 -21.67 -5.33
N VAL A 169 21.43 -21.04 -4.28
CA VAL A 169 22.23 -20.39 -3.23
C VAL A 169 22.36 -21.29 -2.00
N ILE A 170 21.36 -22.14 -1.72
CA ILE A 170 21.32 -22.99 -0.51
C ILE A 170 21.71 -24.46 -0.76
N ALA A 171 21.79 -24.87 -2.03
CA ALA A 171 22.39 -26.12 -2.46
C ALA A 171 23.89 -26.11 -2.16
#